data_AF-A0A897NMF1-F1
#
_entry.id   AF-A0A897NMF1-F1
#
_cell.length_a   1.000
_cell.length_b   1.000
_cell.length_c   1.000
_cell.angle_alpha   90.00
_cell.angle_beta   90.00
_cell.angle_gamma   90.00
#
_symmetry.space_group_name_H-M   'P 1'
#
loop_
_entity.id
_entity.type
_entity.pdbx_description
1 polymer ?
#
loop_
_entity_poly.entity_id
_entity_poly.type
_entity_poly.pdbx_seq_one_letter_code
_entity_poly.pdbx_strand_id
1 'polypeptide(L)'
;MSVFTAATLALRLRVSRQQCHVVAATPNGRRGGTAGRTTTVMTVGREALPMALSELLLPGVVAVAGLVVTSLGVRELWFGVRIYRGEPRAVADAANDPGPVEVVGTARPDEGTVEAPFSRAECLVCEWEVTQSEPTGDPDTAGRNWKTLATGLRGGPFRLEDDTASCRVEPSGSVRHLREQTVTVPAGTTPPDEIQAFIASHPDIEPQDETATVGPVEIRLGDEQRYVERRLDPGEDCYVYGSAHYDPSAGSRAGEVNVRIDGDGIRRFLIADSRERGVALEQVQIGLLPTLLGVTLLGAAIALFV
;
A
#
# COMPACT_ATOMS: atom_id res chain seq x y z
N MET A 1 -9.39 -15.59 -10.71
CA MET A 1 -10.25 -14.94 -11.72
C MET A 1 -9.49 -13.78 -12.33
N SER A 2 -9.55 -13.65 -13.66
CA SER A 2 -9.05 -12.56 -14.51
C SER A 2 -7.56 -12.53 -14.86
N VAL A 3 -7.32 -13.14 -16.03
CA VAL A 3 -6.14 -13.14 -16.88
C VAL A 3 -6.03 -11.77 -17.59
N PHE A 4 -4.89 -11.09 -17.49
CA PHE A 4 -4.58 -9.91 -18.30
C PHE A 4 -3.87 -10.35 -19.59
N THR A 5 -4.63 -10.37 -20.69
CA THR A 5 -4.14 -10.67 -22.03
C THR A 5 -3.47 -9.44 -22.63
N ALA A 6 -2.14 -9.49 -22.80
CA ALA A 6 -1.37 -8.48 -23.53
C ALA A 6 -1.64 -8.59 -25.04
N ALA A 7 -2.30 -7.58 -25.61
CA ALA A 7 -2.49 -7.45 -27.05
C ALA A 7 -1.23 -6.89 -27.70
N THR A 8 -0.44 -7.75 -28.32
CA THR A 8 0.70 -7.39 -29.18
C THR A 8 0.19 -6.78 -30.48
N LEU A 9 0.21 -5.45 -30.59
CA LEU A 9 -0.09 -4.72 -31.83
C LEU A 9 1.14 -4.74 -32.75
N ALA A 10 1.22 -5.73 -33.65
CA ALA A 10 2.24 -5.81 -34.68
C ALA A 10 1.95 -4.80 -35.80
N LEU A 11 2.57 -3.62 -35.74
CA LEU A 11 2.50 -2.61 -36.80
C LEU A 11 3.38 -3.04 -37.99
N ARG A 12 2.79 -3.74 -38.98
CA ARG A 12 3.44 -3.97 -40.29
C ARG A 12 3.40 -2.69 -41.11
N LEU A 13 4.48 -1.90 -41.06
CA LEU A 13 4.73 -0.81 -42.00
C LEU A 13 5.02 -1.38 -43.39
N ARG A 14 4.01 -1.36 -44.27
CA ARG A 14 4.14 -1.68 -45.68
C ARG A 14 4.73 -0.46 -46.39
N VAL A 15 6.05 -0.41 -46.55
CA VAL A 15 6.73 0.63 -47.34
C VAL A 15 6.36 0.44 -48.81
N SER A 16 5.36 1.20 -49.29
CA SER A 16 5.01 1.30 -50.70
C SER A 16 6.07 2.15 -51.42
N ARG A 17 6.95 1.50 -52.18
CA ARG A 17 7.82 2.17 -53.16
C ARG A 17 6.99 2.49 -54.39
N GLN A 18 6.38 3.66 -54.45
CA GLN A 18 5.91 4.23 -55.72
C GLN A 18 6.79 5.44 -56.08
N GLN A 19 7.68 5.22 -57.05
CA GLN A 19 8.32 6.27 -57.81
C GLN A 19 7.27 6.91 -58.73
N CYS A 20 6.80 8.10 -58.40
CA CYS A 20 6.07 8.92 -59.36
C CYS A 20 7.09 9.67 -60.24
N HIS A 21 7.32 9.17 -61.45
CA HIS A 21 7.97 9.94 -62.50
C HIS A 21 6.93 10.88 -63.12
N VAL A 22 6.98 12.18 -62.76
CA VAL A 22 6.20 13.21 -63.45
C VAL A 22 6.99 13.63 -64.69
N VAL A 23 6.59 13.11 -65.85
CA VAL A 23 7.08 13.58 -67.15
C VAL A 23 6.12 14.67 -67.63
N ALA A 24 6.50 15.93 -67.48
CA ALA A 24 5.76 17.05 -68.06
C ALA A 24 6.12 17.17 -69.56
N ALA A 25 5.19 16.80 -70.43
CA ALA A 25 5.26 17.09 -71.86
C ALA A 25 4.36 18.30 -72.15
N THR A 26 4.94 19.46 -72.48
CA THR A 26 4.21 20.62 -73.00
C THR A 26 3.99 20.45 -74.51
N PRO A 27 2.76 20.64 -75.02
CA PRO A 27 2.55 20.76 -76.46
C PRO A 27 2.69 22.24 -76.83
N ASN A 28 3.60 22.58 -77.75
CA ASN A 28 3.37 23.77 -78.56
C ASN A 28 3.92 23.60 -79.98
N GLY A 29 3.09 23.97 -80.94
CA GLY A 29 3.29 23.73 -82.36
C GLY A 29 4.31 24.66 -83.01
N ARG A 30 5.02 24.07 -83.99
CA ARG A 30 5.59 24.68 -85.20
C ARG A 30 6.33 26.03 -85.07
N ARG A 31 7.67 25.98 -85.12
CA ARG A 31 8.51 26.15 -86.33
C ARG A 31 10.00 26.19 -85.94
N GLY A 32 10.81 25.42 -86.68
CA GLY A 32 12.23 25.67 -86.99
C GLY A 32 13.22 25.92 -85.84
N GLY A 33 14.10 24.95 -85.58
CA GLY A 33 15.33 25.20 -84.82
C GLY A 33 15.82 23.98 -84.07
N THR A 34 16.86 23.33 -84.58
CA THR A 34 17.66 22.32 -83.88
C THR A 34 18.30 22.94 -82.62
N ALA A 35 17.81 22.58 -81.45
CA ALA A 35 18.45 22.90 -80.17
C ALA A 35 18.29 21.72 -79.18
N GLY A 36 19.41 21.33 -78.60
CA GLY A 36 19.58 20.13 -77.77
C GLY A 36 18.65 20.10 -76.55
N ARG A 37 18.16 18.90 -76.26
CA ARG A 37 17.25 18.65 -75.15
C ARG A 37 18.07 18.37 -73.88
N THR A 38 18.35 19.41 -73.10
CA THR A 38 19.02 19.27 -71.80
C THR A 38 18.01 18.80 -70.76
N THR A 39 18.13 17.54 -70.34
CA THR A 39 17.31 16.95 -69.28
C THR A 39 17.95 17.27 -67.92
N THR A 40 17.48 18.31 -67.24
CA THR A 40 17.88 18.57 -65.85
C THR A 40 17.07 17.64 -64.93
N VAL A 41 17.72 16.60 -64.41
CA VAL A 41 17.15 15.75 -63.36
C VAL A 41 17.37 16.45 -62.02
N MET A 42 16.30 16.99 -61.45
CA MET A 42 16.32 17.57 -60.10
C MET A 42 16.08 16.45 -59.09
N THR A 43 17.15 15.95 -58.47
CA THR A 43 17.05 14.98 -57.37
C THR A 43 16.59 15.73 -56.12
N VAL A 44 15.31 15.60 -55.76
CA VAL A 44 14.80 16.12 -54.48
C VAL A 44 15.49 15.33 -53.35
N GLY A 45 16.32 16.01 -52.57
CA GLY A 45 17.00 15.44 -51.42
C GLY A 45 16.00 14.85 -50.43
N ARG A 46 16.25 13.60 -50.01
CA ARG A 46 15.61 13.01 -48.83
C ARG A 46 16.16 13.71 -47.60
N GLU A 47 15.58 14.87 -47.27
CA GLU A 47 15.87 15.63 -46.05
C GLU A 47 15.39 14.83 -44.81
N ALA A 48 16.35 14.16 -44.17
CA ALA A 48 16.65 14.27 -42.73
C ALA A 48 15.53 14.32 -41.66
N LEU A 49 14.42 13.61 -41.81
CA LEU A 49 13.48 13.37 -40.70
C LEU A 49 13.30 11.87 -40.45
N PRO A 50 14.21 11.20 -39.69
CA PRO A 50 13.73 10.39 -38.57
C PRO A 50 14.75 10.13 -37.41
N MET A 51 15.79 10.96 -37.18
CA MET A 51 16.71 10.74 -36.04
C MET A 51 16.27 11.44 -34.75
N ALA A 52 15.74 12.66 -34.85
CA ALA A 52 15.37 13.46 -33.67
C ALA A 52 14.20 12.86 -32.86
N LEU A 53 13.29 12.11 -33.48
CA LEU A 53 12.11 11.56 -32.79
C LEU A 53 12.47 10.35 -31.92
N SER A 54 13.46 9.53 -32.32
CA SER A 54 13.93 8.40 -31.52
C SER A 54 14.79 8.84 -30.33
N GLU A 55 15.57 9.91 -30.50
CA GLU A 55 16.41 10.47 -29.43
C GLU A 55 15.57 11.09 -28.31
N LEU A 56 14.38 11.60 -28.63
CA LEU A 56 13.43 12.13 -27.64
C LEU A 56 12.55 11.07 -26.96
N LEU A 57 12.43 9.88 -27.56
CA LEU A 57 11.45 8.88 -27.13
C LEU A 57 11.81 8.30 -25.76
N LEU A 58 13.08 7.91 -25.56
CA LEU A 58 13.56 7.38 -24.30
C LEU A 58 13.49 8.40 -23.15
N PRO A 59 14.09 9.61 -23.25
CA PRO A 59 14.00 10.61 -22.18
C PRO A 59 12.56 11.06 -21.94
N GLY A 60 11.72 11.13 -22.98
CA GLY A 60 10.29 11.42 -22.85
C GLY A 60 9.54 10.36 -22.04
N VAL A 61 9.77 9.07 -22.33
CA VAL A 61 9.16 7.96 -21.57
C VAL A 61 9.63 7.95 -20.12
N VAL A 62 10.93 8.16 -19.87
CA VAL A 62 11.50 8.21 -18.51
C VAL A 62 10.94 9.40 -17.73
N ALA A 63 10.78 10.57 -18.37
CA ALA A 63 10.18 11.75 -17.74
C ALA A 63 8.71 11.51 -17.36
N VAL A 64 7.91 10.90 -18.26
CA VAL A 64 6.51 10.56 -17.97
C VAL A 64 6.41 9.55 -16.83
N ALA A 65 7.23 8.51 -16.84
CA ALA A 65 7.28 7.52 -15.76
C ALA A 65 7.67 8.18 -14.42
N GLY A 66 8.69 9.03 -14.40
CA GLY A 66 9.12 9.77 -13.22
C GLY A 66 8.03 10.69 -12.68
N LEU A 67 7.31 11.40 -13.55
CA LEU A 67 6.18 12.25 -13.16
C LEU A 67 5.03 11.44 -12.54
N VAL A 68 4.65 10.32 -13.16
CA VAL A 68 3.61 9.43 -12.63
C VAL A 68 3.99 8.91 -11.25
N VAL A 69 5.19 8.36 -11.09
CA VAL A 69 5.67 7.81 -9.81
C VAL A 69 5.74 8.90 -8.74
N THR A 70 6.28 10.08 -9.07
CA THR A 70 6.33 11.23 -8.15
C THR A 70 4.93 11.66 -7.73
N SER A 71 3.98 11.74 -8.67
CA SER A 71 2.60 12.16 -8.38
C SER A 71 1.89 11.20 -7.43
N LEU A 72 2.13 9.89 -7.56
CA LEU A 72 1.58 8.88 -6.67
C LEU A 72 2.19 8.99 -5.26
N GLY A 73 3.51 9.14 -5.16
CA GLY A 73 4.20 9.31 -3.88
C GLY A 73 3.84 10.61 -3.17
N VAL A 74 3.78 11.74 -3.89
CA VAL A 74 3.36 13.03 -3.33
C VAL A 74 1.91 12.99 -2.87
N ARG A 75 1.02 12.34 -3.63
CA ARG A 75 -0.37 12.16 -3.21
C ARG A 75 -0.46 11.40 -1.88
N GLU A 76 0.32 10.32 -1.75
CA GLU A 76 0.40 9.50 -0.54
C GLU A 76 0.92 10.30 0.67
N LEU A 77 2.01 11.06 0.48
CA LEU A 77 2.55 11.97 1.48
C LEU A 77 1.55 13.06 1.89
N TRP A 78 0.82 13.62 0.92
CA TRP A 78 -0.15 14.67 1.17
C TRP A 78 -1.32 14.17 2.03
N PHE A 79 -1.78 12.94 1.82
CA PHE A 79 -2.78 12.30 2.69
C PHE A 79 -2.25 12.13 4.12
N GLY A 80 -1.04 11.60 4.29
CA GLY A 80 -0.43 11.44 5.62
C GLY A 80 -0.27 12.78 6.36
N VAL A 81 0.18 13.82 5.65
CA VAL A 81 0.31 15.17 6.21
C VAL A 81 -1.04 15.81 6.52
N ARG A 82 -2.09 15.53 5.73
CA ARG A 82 -3.45 16.04 5.99
C ARG A 82 -4.05 15.46 7.26
N ILE A 83 -3.93 14.14 7.44
CA ILE A 83 -4.36 13.44 8.66
C ILE A 83 -3.57 13.96 9.87
N TYR A 84 -2.28 14.26 9.70
CA TYR A 84 -1.43 14.76 10.79
C TYR A 84 -1.65 16.26 11.14
N ARG A 85 -2.18 17.05 10.21
CA ARG A 85 -2.43 18.50 10.40
C ARG A 85 -3.89 18.84 10.64
N GLY A 86 -4.80 17.89 10.53
CA GLY A 86 -6.17 18.06 10.97
C GLY A 86 -6.18 18.26 12.49
N GLU A 87 -6.92 19.26 12.96
CA GLU A 87 -7.26 19.33 14.38
C GLU A 87 -8.37 18.30 14.62
N PRO A 88 -8.16 17.30 15.51
CA PRO A 88 -9.22 16.36 15.85
C PRO A 88 -10.48 17.12 16.26
N ARG A 89 -11.62 16.70 15.72
CA ARG A 89 -12.92 17.27 16.06
C ARG A 89 -13.43 16.66 17.36
N ALA A 90 -14.24 17.42 18.08
CA ALA A 90 -14.99 16.89 19.21
C ALA A 90 -15.96 15.79 18.75
N VAL A 91 -16.13 14.76 19.57
CA VAL A 91 -17.03 13.62 19.28
C VAL A 91 -18.47 14.10 19.08
N ALA A 92 -18.92 15.10 19.84
CA ALA A 92 -20.25 15.67 19.69
C ALA A 92 -20.52 16.25 18.29
N ASP A 93 -19.48 16.77 17.62
CA ASP A 93 -19.62 17.39 16.30
C ASP A 93 -19.79 16.35 15.19
N ALA A 94 -19.33 15.11 15.39
CA ALA A 94 -19.49 14.02 14.43
C ALA A 94 -20.96 13.69 14.15
N ALA A 95 -21.87 14.02 15.08
CA ALA A 95 -23.32 13.85 14.89
C ALA A 95 -23.95 14.94 14.01
N ASN A 96 -23.32 16.13 13.96
CA ASN A 96 -23.85 17.28 13.24
C ASN A 96 -23.40 17.30 11.78
N ASP A 97 -22.24 16.71 11.47
CA ASP A 97 -21.63 16.69 10.13
C ASP A 97 -21.16 15.26 9.76
N PRO A 98 -22.08 14.38 9.32
CA PRO A 98 -21.73 13.02 8.89
C PRO A 98 -20.76 13.01 7.70
N GLY A 99 -19.90 11.99 7.64
CA GLY A 99 -18.85 11.86 6.63
C GLY A 99 -17.47 11.63 7.24
N PRO A 100 -16.37 11.91 6.51
CA PRO A 100 -15.01 11.69 7.03
C PRO A 100 -14.74 12.53 8.28
N VAL A 101 -14.36 11.87 9.37
CA VAL A 101 -14.09 12.49 10.68
C VAL A 101 -12.77 11.99 11.26
N GLU A 102 -12.12 12.87 12.02
CA GLU A 102 -10.94 12.62 12.85
C GLU A 102 -11.33 12.93 14.28
N VAL A 103 -11.34 11.91 15.15
CA VAL A 103 -11.73 12.04 16.56
C VAL A 103 -10.69 11.39 17.46
N VAL A 104 -10.51 11.97 18.65
CA VAL A 104 -9.62 11.46 19.69
C VAL A 104 -10.39 11.37 20.99
N GLY A 105 -10.20 10.28 21.72
CA GLY A 105 -10.83 10.10 23.02
C GLY A 105 -10.30 8.86 23.72
N THR A 106 -10.88 8.56 24.87
CA THR A 106 -10.62 7.35 25.63
C THR A 106 -11.50 6.20 25.11
N ALA A 107 -10.88 5.07 24.80
CA ALA A 107 -11.59 3.88 24.36
C ALA A 107 -12.29 3.18 25.54
N ARG A 108 -13.57 2.87 25.40
CA ARG A 108 -14.41 2.23 26.41
C ARG A 108 -15.13 1.02 25.83
N PRO A 109 -15.50 0.03 26.67
CA PRO A 109 -16.34 -1.08 26.24
C PRO A 109 -17.71 -0.60 25.75
N ASP A 110 -18.17 -1.12 24.61
CA ASP A 110 -19.56 -0.99 24.17
C ASP A 110 -20.34 -2.26 24.55
N GLU A 111 -20.00 -3.37 23.91
CA GLU A 111 -20.61 -4.69 24.12
C GLU A 111 -19.82 -5.59 25.10
N GLY A 112 -18.77 -5.04 25.70
CA GLY A 112 -17.86 -5.75 26.60
C GLY A 112 -16.41 -5.73 26.11
N THR A 113 -15.63 -6.67 26.62
CA THR A 113 -14.23 -6.88 26.26
C THR A 113 -14.04 -8.30 25.72
N VAL A 114 -12.95 -8.52 25.02
CA VAL A 114 -12.49 -9.84 24.59
C VAL A 114 -11.12 -10.12 25.21
N GLU A 115 -10.76 -11.40 25.21
CA GLU A 115 -9.46 -11.84 25.72
C GLU A 115 -8.45 -12.00 24.58
N ALA A 116 -7.29 -11.36 24.74
CA ALA A 116 -6.16 -11.45 23.83
C ALA A 116 -5.64 -12.91 23.75
N PRO A 117 -5.43 -13.48 22.54
CA PRO A 117 -5.08 -14.89 22.37
C PRO A 117 -3.83 -15.39 23.13
N PHE A 118 -2.79 -14.58 23.25
CA PHE A 118 -1.49 -14.91 23.83
C PHE A 118 -1.36 -14.33 25.24
N SER A 119 -1.51 -13.01 25.41
CA SER A 119 -1.34 -12.39 26.73
C SER A 119 -2.50 -12.62 27.70
N ARG A 120 -3.64 -13.14 27.23
CA ARG A 120 -4.87 -13.34 28.03
C ARG A 120 -5.42 -12.04 28.63
N ALA A 121 -4.95 -10.89 28.14
CA ALA A 121 -5.38 -9.58 28.61
C ALA A 121 -6.78 -9.22 28.08
N GLU A 122 -7.58 -8.54 28.91
CA GLU A 122 -8.85 -7.97 28.46
C GLU A 122 -8.59 -6.75 27.57
N CYS A 123 -9.13 -6.78 26.36
CA CYS A 123 -8.97 -5.74 25.36
C CYS A 123 -10.28 -5.49 24.60
N LEU A 124 -10.38 -4.33 23.94
CA LEU A 124 -11.52 -3.98 23.08
C LEU A 124 -11.34 -4.58 21.67
N VAL A 125 -10.10 -4.52 21.18
CA VAL A 125 -9.65 -5.04 19.89
C VAL A 125 -8.25 -5.62 20.07
N CYS A 126 -8.00 -6.78 19.47
CA CYS A 126 -6.69 -7.41 19.41
C CYS A 126 -6.46 -7.97 18.01
N GLU A 127 -5.54 -7.38 17.27
CA GLU A 127 -4.96 -7.98 16.07
C GLU A 127 -3.79 -8.86 16.49
N TRP A 128 -3.72 -10.07 15.94
CA TRP A 128 -2.66 -11.01 16.25
C TRP A 128 -2.06 -11.60 14.99
N GLU A 129 -0.78 -11.94 15.09
CA GLU A 129 0.01 -12.52 14.01
C GLU A 129 0.97 -13.57 14.57
N VAL A 130 1.09 -14.70 13.86
CA VAL A 130 2.10 -15.71 14.12
C VAL A 130 3.03 -15.79 12.92
N THR A 131 4.33 -15.62 13.18
CA THR A 131 5.38 -15.73 12.14
C THR A 131 6.41 -16.77 12.52
N GLN A 132 7.04 -17.37 11.50
CA GLN A 132 8.12 -18.35 11.65
C GLN A 132 9.35 -17.86 10.90
N SER A 133 10.53 -18.06 11.50
CA SER A 133 11.79 -17.77 10.82
C SER A 133 12.12 -18.85 9.80
N GLU A 134 12.42 -18.46 8.57
CA GLU A 134 13.05 -19.33 7.57
C GLU A 134 14.53 -18.95 7.45
N PRO A 135 15.46 -19.91 7.47
CA PRO A 135 16.87 -19.65 7.19
C PRO A 135 17.03 -19.06 5.79
N THR A 136 17.71 -17.93 5.67
CA THR A 136 18.16 -17.47 4.35
C THR A 136 19.28 -18.41 3.92
N GLY A 137 19.16 -19.07 2.76
CA GLY A 137 20.13 -20.05 2.27
C GLY A 137 21.53 -19.49 1.92
N ASP A 138 21.84 -18.27 2.34
CA ASP A 138 23.13 -17.62 2.14
C ASP A 138 23.98 -17.72 3.43
N PRO A 139 25.07 -18.52 3.43
CA PRO A 139 25.94 -18.68 4.59
C PRO A 139 26.71 -17.40 4.97
N ASP A 140 26.81 -16.41 4.08
CA ASP A 140 27.51 -15.15 4.33
C ASP A 140 26.57 -14.04 4.84
N THR A 141 25.25 -14.24 4.74
CA THR A 141 24.23 -13.29 5.21
C THR A 141 23.36 -13.96 6.27
N ALA A 142 23.61 -13.68 7.55
CA ALA A 142 22.82 -14.17 8.69
C ALA A 142 21.42 -13.50 8.79
N GLY A 143 20.69 -13.42 7.68
CA GLY A 143 19.32 -12.95 7.62
C GLY A 143 18.33 -14.07 7.93
N ARG A 144 17.28 -13.75 8.67
CA ARG A 144 16.10 -14.62 8.79
C ARG A 144 14.97 -14.00 7.99
N ASN A 145 14.37 -14.77 7.10
CA ASN A 145 13.11 -14.38 6.50
C ASN A 145 11.99 -14.73 7.50
N TRP A 146 10.97 -13.89 7.61
CA TRP A 146 9.83 -14.16 8.50
C TRP A 146 8.62 -14.47 7.63
N LYS A 147 8.13 -15.70 7.75
CA LYS A 147 6.92 -16.14 7.07
C LYS A 147 5.75 -16.08 8.03
N THR A 148 4.72 -15.34 7.65
CA THR A 148 3.46 -15.33 8.39
C THR A 148 2.75 -16.67 8.22
N LEU A 149 2.50 -17.34 9.34
CA LEU A 149 1.75 -18.60 9.40
C LEU A 149 0.24 -18.33 9.52
N ALA A 150 -0.14 -17.40 10.39
CA ALA A 150 -1.53 -17.09 10.66
C ALA A 150 -1.69 -15.63 11.13
N THR A 151 -2.86 -15.06 10.87
CA THR A 151 -3.27 -13.75 11.37
C THR A 151 -4.73 -13.81 11.79
N GLY A 152 -5.13 -12.89 12.67
CA GLY A 152 -6.53 -12.71 12.96
C GLY A 152 -6.82 -11.46 13.76
N LEU A 153 -8.12 -11.21 13.94
CA LEU A 153 -8.64 -10.11 14.70
C LEU A 153 -9.65 -10.66 15.70
N ARG A 154 -9.51 -10.26 16.97
CA ARG A 154 -10.53 -10.42 18.01
C ARG A 154 -11.01 -9.05 18.47
N GLY A 155 -12.23 -9.02 18.96
CA GLY A 155 -12.86 -7.80 19.46
C GLY A 155 -14.00 -7.36 18.58
N GLY A 156 -14.53 -6.19 18.90
CA GLY A 156 -15.76 -5.72 18.29
C GLY A 156 -15.95 -4.23 18.51
N PRO A 157 -17.18 -3.73 18.26
CA PRO A 157 -17.49 -2.34 18.46
C PRO A 157 -17.10 -1.87 19.86
N PHE A 158 -16.57 -0.65 19.91
CA PHE A 158 -16.19 0.01 21.16
C PHE A 158 -16.65 1.46 21.14
N ARG A 159 -16.60 2.09 22.31
CA ARG A 159 -16.93 3.50 22.48
C ARG A 159 -15.67 4.35 22.49
N LEU A 160 -15.70 5.45 21.77
CA LEU A 160 -14.71 6.51 21.92
C LEU A 160 -15.36 7.67 22.66
N GLU A 161 -14.83 8.02 23.83
CA GLU A 161 -15.36 9.04 24.72
C GLU A 161 -14.38 10.20 24.83
N ASP A 162 -14.84 11.43 24.60
CA ASP A 162 -14.11 12.65 24.91
C ASP A 162 -14.90 13.51 25.92
N ASP A 163 -14.41 14.71 26.20
CA ASP A 163 -15.07 15.63 27.15
C ASP A 163 -16.45 16.14 26.66
N THR A 164 -16.82 15.87 25.41
CA THR A 164 -18.04 16.37 24.77
C THR A 164 -19.12 15.30 24.64
N ALA A 165 -18.75 14.07 24.26
CA ALA A 165 -19.68 12.97 24.02
C ALA A 165 -18.95 11.62 23.86
N SER A 166 -19.73 10.56 23.63
CA SER A 166 -19.23 9.25 23.24
C SER A 166 -19.87 8.75 21.93
N CYS A 167 -19.08 8.23 21.00
CA CYS A 167 -19.55 7.62 19.76
C CYS A 167 -19.17 6.14 19.66
N ARG A 168 -19.92 5.37 18.87
CA ARG A 168 -19.62 3.96 18.59
C ARG A 168 -18.62 3.86 17.42
N VAL A 169 -17.59 3.05 17.58
CA VAL A 169 -16.58 2.78 16.55
C VAL A 169 -16.65 1.30 16.19
N GLU A 170 -16.79 1.00 14.90
CA GLU A 170 -16.77 -0.35 14.37
C GLU A 170 -15.40 -0.65 13.77
N PRO A 171 -14.53 -1.45 14.42
CA PRO A 171 -13.13 -1.60 14.02
C PRO A 171 -12.90 -2.47 12.77
N SER A 172 -13.96 -3.08 12.24
CA SER A 172 -13.85 -3.97 11.07
C SER A 172 -13.32 -3.21 9.85
N GLY A 173 -12.28 -3.76 9.21
CA GLY A 173 -11.66 -3.15 8.03
C GLY A 173 -10.71 -1.98 8.32
N SER A 174 -10.45 -1.64 9.59
CA SER A 174 -9.45 -0.63 9.93
C SER A 174 -8.03 -1.11 9.66
N VAL A 175 -7.14 -0.17 9.34
CA VAL A 175 -5.70 -0.30 9.60
C VAL A 175 -5.49 0.07 11.07
N ARG A 176 -4.68 -0.69 11.79
CA ARG A 176 -4.46 -0.52 13.23
C ARG A 176 -2.98 -0.24 13.50
N HIS A 177 -2.71 0.86 14.18
CA HIS A 177 -1.39 1.17 14.74
C HIS A 177 -1.50 1.18 16.25
N LEU A 178 -1.42 -0.02 16.82
CA LEU A 178 -1.54 -0.26 18.25
C LEU A 178 -0.21 -0.82 18.73
N ARG A 179 0.14 -0.48 19.97
CA ARG A 179 1.34 -1.01 20.63
C ARG A 179 1.48 -2.52 20.46
N GLU A 180 2.63 -2.92 19.94
CA GLU A 180 2.99 -4.32 19.74
C GLU A 180 3.51 -4.97 21.03
N GLN A 181 3.08 -6.21 21.27
CA GLN A 181 3.64 -7.13 22.26
C GLN A 181 4.00 -8.45 21.58
N THR A 182 5.22 -8.92 21.80
CA THR A 182 5.77 -10.09 21.09
C THR A 182 6.30 -11.11 22.06
N VAL A 183 5.87 -12.37 21.89
CA VAL A 183 6.44 -13.55 22.53
C VAL A 183 7.19 -14.35 21.48
N THR A 184 8.50 -14.49 21.66
CA THR A 184 9.35 -15.32 20.78
C THR A 184 9.54 -16.69 21.41
N VAL A 185 9.21 -17.73 20.66
CA VAL A 185 9.39 -19.13 21.05
C VAL A 185 10.56 -19.71 20.24
N PRO A 186 11.70 -19.99 20.88
CA PRO A 186 12.86 -20.59 20.19
C PRO A 186 12.55 -21.97 19.61
N ALA A 187 13.25 -22.32 18.54
CA ALA A 187 13.19 -23.64 17.93
C ALA A 187 13.47 -24.79 18.92
N GLY A 188 12.67 -25.85 18.85
CA GLY A 188 12.76 -27.04 19.69
C GLY A 188 12.54 -26.77 21.18
N THR A 189 11.74 -25.75 21.51
CA THR A 189 11.32 -25.46 22.88
C THR A 189 9.81 -25.55 23.02
N THR A 190 9.36 -26.06 24.17
CA THR A 190 7.95 -26.10 24.53
C THR A 190 7.44 -24.67 24.72
N PRO A 191 6.39 -24.24 24.00
CA PRO A 191 5.81 -22.92 24.18
C PRO A 191 5.15 -22.76 25.55
N PRO A 192 4.92 -21.52 26.03
CA PRO A 192 4.06 -21.24 27.19
C PRO A 192 2.66 -21.87 27.07
N ASP A 193 2.01 -22.16 28.19
CA ASP A 193 0.71 -22.86 28.24
C ASP A 193 -0.39 -22.13 27.43
N GLU A 194 -0.41 -20.80 27.49
CA GLU A 194 -1.30 -19.96 26.68
C GLU A 194 -1.12 -20.17 25.16
N ILE A 195 0.13 -20.29 24.70
CA ILE A 195 0.47 -20.48 23.30
C ILE A 195 0.17 -21.92 22.88
N GLN A 196 0.43 -22.92 23.74
CA GLN A 196 0.05 -24.30 23.49
C GLN A 196 -1.47 -24.44 23.28
N ALA A 197 -2.27 -23.79 24.15
CA ALA A 197 -3.73 -23.77 24.00
C ALA A 197 -4.18 -23.11 22.70
N PHE A 198 -3.49 -22.03 22.29
CA PHE A 198 -3.75 -21.36 21.02
C PHE A 198 -3.44 -22.26 19.81
N ILE A 199 -2.24 -22.87 19.76
CA ILE A 199 -1.81 -23.80 18.70
C ILE A 199 -2.80 -24.96 18.59
N ALA A 200 -3.25 -25.52 19.72
CA ALA A 200 -4.22 -26.62 19.74
C ALA A 200 -5.56 -26.27 19.05
N SER A 201 -5.94 -24.99 19.01
CA SER A 201 -7.14 -24.52 18.29
C SER A 201 -6.88 -24.07 16.84
N HIS A 202 -5.62 -24.01 16.40
CA HIS A 202 -5.21 -23.54 15.07
C HIS A 202 -4.37 -24.62 14.37
N PRO A 203 -5.00 -25.60 13.68
CA PRO A 203 -4.29 -26.73 13.08
C PRO A 203 -3.33 -26.34 11.95
N ASP A 204 -3.44 -25.11 11.43
CA ASP A 204 -2.56 -24.57 10.40
C ASP A 204 -1.18 -24.14 10.96
N ILE A 205 -1.01 -24.14 12.28
CA ILE A 205 0.24 -23.77 12.95
C ILE A 205 0.89 -25.06 13.46
N GLU A 206 2.00 -25.44 12.81
CA GLU A 206 2.79 -26.60 13.25
C GLU A 206 3.55 -26.28 14.54
N PRO A 207 3.52 -27.16 15.55
CA PRO A 207 4.31 -27.00 16.77
C PRO A 207 5.82 -26.98 16.46
N GLN A 208 6.54 -26.03 17.05
CA GLN A 208 8.00 -25.88 16.88
C GLN A 208 8.82 -26.68 17.90
N ASP A 209 8.21 -27.56 18.69
CA ASP A 209 8.85 -28.34 19.74
C ASP A 209 9.30 -29.75 19.28
N GLU A 210 9.26 -30.02 17.97
CA GLU A 210 9.76 -31.28 17.43
C GLU A 210 11.24 -31.51 17.80
N THR A 211 11.55 -32.71 18.30
CA THR A 211 12.94 -33.14 18.51
C THR A 211 13.17 -34.49 17.83
N ALA A 212 14.36 -34.66 17.24
CA ALA A 212 14.82 -35.93 16.70
C ALA A 212 16.01 -36.44 17.49
N THR A 213 15.98 -37.72 17.84
CA THR A 213 17.13 -38.39 18.47
C THR A 213 18.05 -38.95 17.39
N VAL A 214 19.32 -38.54 17.40
CA VAL A 214 20.37 -39.11 16.55
C VAL A 214 21.47 -39.67 17.45
N GLY A 215 21.41 -40.98 17.72
CA GLY A 215 22.32 -41.64 18.66
C GLY A 215 22.08 -41.18 20.10
N PRO A 216 23.13 -40.81 20.89
CA PRO A 216 22.97 -40.30 22.25
C PRO A 216 22.66 -38.80 22.33
N VAL A 217 22.41 -38.14 21.19
CA VAL A 217 22.19 -36.69 21.10
C VAL A 217 20.75 -36.39 20.65
N GLU A 218 20.09 -35.48 21.36
CA GLU A 218 18.80 -34.91 20.97
C GLU A 218 19.02 -33.67 20.10
N ILE A 219 18.49 -33.71 18.88
CA ILE A 219 18.53 -32.61 17.91
C ILE A 219 17.18 -31.90 17.98
N ARG A 220 17.20 -30.60 18.28
CA ARG A 220 16.04 -29.72 18.21
C ARG A 220 15.70 -29.49 16.74
N LEU A 221 14.51 -29.92 16.33
CA LEU A 221 13.93 -29.64 15.04
C LEU A 221 12.97 -28.45 15.20
N GLY A 222 12.58 -27.85 14.08
CA GLY A 222 11.69 -26.69 14.07
C GLY A 222 12.41 -25.35 13.96
N ASP A 223 11.60 -24.31 13.77
CA ASP A 223 12.04 -22.95 13.52
C ASP A 223 11.56 -22.01 14.63
N GLU A 224 12.24 -20.88 14.83
CA GLU A 224 11.80 -19.86 15.78
C GLU A 224 10.47 -19.28 15.34
N GLN A 225 9.49 -19.25 16.25
CA GLN A 225 8.19 -18.64 16.01
C GLN A 225 8.00 -17.40 16.87
N ARG A 226 7.31 -16.40 16.34
CA ARG A 226 6.91 -15.19 17.06
C ARG A 226 5.41 -15.06 17.07
N TYR A 227 4.89 -14.80 18.24
CA TYR A 227 3.48 -14.60 18.55
C TYR A 227 3.29 -13.14 18.93
N VAL A 228 2.66 -12.38 18.04
CA VAL A 228 2.55 -10.93 18.13
C VAL A 228 1.10 -10.53 18.39
N GLU A 229 0.87 -9.64 19.35
CA GLU A 229 -0.43 -9.01 19.62
C GLU A 229 -0.32 -7.49 19.54
N ARG A 230 -1.32 -6.87 18.92
CA ARG A 230 -1.51 -5.42 18.83
C ARG A 230 -2.91 -5.12 19.33
N ARG A 231 -3.01 -4.53 20.51
CA ARG A 231 -4.27 -4.43 21.26
C ARG A 231 -4.61 -3.00 21.67
N LEU A 232 -5.91 -2.74 21.78
CA LEU A 232 -6.46 -1.53 22.35
C LEU A 232 -7.15 -1.92 23.67
N ASP A 233 -6.57 -1.52 24.79
CA ASP A 233 -7.08 -1.86 26.11
C ASP A 233 -8.15 -0.84 26.56
N PRO A 234 -9.15 -1.23 27.38
CA PRO A 234 -10.11 -0.29 27.93
C PRO A 234 -9.42 0.82 28.74
N GLY A 235 -9.83 2.08 28.50
CA GLY A 235 -9.27 3.25 29.17
C GLY A 235 -8.02 3.81 28.49
N GLU A 236 -7.55 3.22 27.39
CA GLU A 236 -6.48 3.81 26.61
C GLU A 236 -6.99 4.92 25.69
N ASP A 237 -6.14 5.92 25.49
CA ASP A 237 -6.40 6.97 24.53
C ASP A 237 -6.25 6.43 23.10
N CYS A 238 -7.20 6.78 22.25
CA CYS A 238 -7.35 6.26 20.91
C CYS A 238 -7.63 7.41 19.93
N TYR A 239 -6.96 7.36 18.78
CA TYR A 239 -7.19 8.18 17.61
C TYR A 239 -7.97 7.36 16.58
N VAL A 240 -9.04 7.92 16.02
CA VAL A 240 -9.83 7.28 14.97
C VAL A 240 -10.01 8.24 13.80
N TYR A 241 -9.60 7.79 12.61
CA TYR A 241 -9.96 8.43 11.35
C TYR A 241 -10.88 7.49 10.58
N GLY A 242 -12.14 7.90 10.42
CA GLY A 242 -13.20 7.07 9.89
C GLY A 242 -14.29 7.88 9.19
N SER A 243 -15.40 7.22 8.87
CA SER A 243 -16.59 7.80 8.29
C SER A 243 -17.69 7.76 9.34
N ALA A 244 -18.19 8.92 9.75
CA ALA A 244 -19.30 9.05 10.68
C ALA A 244 -20.63 8.88 9.93
N HIS A 245 -21.45 7.95 10.42
CA HIS A 245 -22.80 7.72 9.94
C HIS A 245 -23.78 7.93 11.08
N TYR A 246 -24.87 8.65 10.80
CA TYR A 246 -25.97 8.72 11.74
C TYR A 246 -26.59 7.33 11.90
N ASP A 247 -26.67 6.87 13.14
CA ASP A 247 -27.23 5.58 13.50
C ASP A 247 -28.02 5.73 14.81
N PRO A 248 -29.36 5.69 14.79
CA PRO A 248 -30.18 5.87 15.97
C PRO A 248 -30.06 4.71 16.98
N SER A 249 -29.47 3.58 16.58
CA SER A 249 -29.16 2.46 17.47
C SER A 249 -27.78 2.56 18.11
N ALA A 250 -26.94 3.48 17.63
CA ALA A 250 -25.60 3.66 18.18
C ALA A 250 -25.64 4.30 19.57
N GLY A 251 -26.54 5.26 19.86
CA GLY A 251 -26.64 5.87 21.18
C GLY A 251 -27.81 5.30 22.00
N SER A 252 -27.57 4.91 23.24
CA SER A 252 -28.60 4.39 24.15
C SER A 252 -28.60 5.04 25.53
N ARG A 253 -27.49 5.71 25.90
CA ARG A 253 -27.31 6.35 27.22
C ARG A 253 -27.06 7.85 27.09
N ALA A 254 -27.25 8.57 28.20
CA ALA A 254 -26.90 9.98 28.26
C ALA A 254 -25.39 10.16 28.01
N GLY A 255 -25.05 11.11 27.13
CA GLY A 255 -23.67 11.35 26.70
C GLY A 255 -23.25 10.55 25.45
N GLU A 256 -24.01 9.54 25.03
CA GLU A 256 -23.77 8.83 23.77
C GLU A 256 -24.46 9.55 22.61
N VAL A 257 -23.73 9.78 21.52
CA VAL A 257 -24.29 10.28 20.27
C VAL A 257 -24.74 9.14 19.37
N ASN A 258 -25.77 9.40 18.58
CA ASN A 258 -26.32 8.47 17.58
C ASN A 258 -25.45 8.42 16.32
N VAL A 259 -24.17 8.13 16.50
CA VAL A 259 -23.16 8.06 15.43
C VAL A 259 -22.36 6.77 15.57
N ARG A 260 -22.20 6.11 14.42
CA ARG A 260 -21.30 4.99 14.22
C ARG A 260 -20.20 5.40 13.26
N ILE A 261 -18.95 5.20 13.67
CA ILE A 261 -17.76 5.46 12.85
C ILE A 261 -17.24 4.14 12.30
N ASP A 262 -17.06 4.05 10.99
CA ASP A 262 -16.51 2.87 10.31
C ASP A 262 -15.66 3.23 9.09
N GLY A 263 -15.30 2.23 8.28
CA GLY A 263 -14.56 2.39 7.04
C GLY A 263 -15.40 2.58 5.78
N ASP A 264 -16.74 2.69 5.87
CA ASP A 264 -17.59 2.80 4.69
C ASP A 264 -17.52 4.21 4.06
N GLY A 265 -17.41 4.25 2.73
CA GLY A 265 -17.29 5.51 1.97
C GLY A 265 -15.93 6.20 2.07
N ILE A 266 -14.93 5.62 2.76
CA ILE A 266 -13.57 6.17 2.85
C ILE A 266 -12.52 5.21 2.30
N ARG A 267 -11.40 5.76 1.83
CA ARG A 267 -10.30 4.95 1.28
C ARG A 267 -9.46 4.26 2.35
N ARG A 268 -9.41 4.85 3.54
CA ARG A 268 -8.61 4.38 4.66
C ARG A 268 -9.36 4.67 5.94
N PHE A 269 -9.51 3.63 6.73
CA PHE A 269 -10.03 3.67 8.07
C PHE A 269 -8.87 3.34 9.01
N LEU A 270 -8.60 4.21 9.98
CA LEU A 270 -7.43 4.10 10.84
C LEU A 270 -7.86 4.18 12.30
N ILE A 271 -7.33 3.24 13.10
CA ILE A 271 -7.39 3.25 14.55
C ILE A 271 -5.95 3.22 15.05
N ALA A 272 -5.57 4.16 15.90
CA ALA A 272 -4.25 4.21 16.49
C ALA A 272 -4.32 4.50 17.98
N ASP A 273 -3.37 3.98 18.75
CA ASP A 273 -3.20 4.47 20.12
C ASP A 273 -2.67 5.92 20.08
N SER A 274 -3.10 6.77 21.01
CA SER A 274 -2.69 8.18 21.01
C SER A 274 -1.21 8.38 21.39
N ARG A 275 -0.57 7.33 21.92
CA ARG A 275 0.83 7.37 22.40
C ARG A 275 1.80 7.35 21.23
N GLU A 276 1.42 6.74 20.12
CA GLU A 276 2.22 6.74 18.89
C GLU A 276 1.92 7.97 18.00
N ARG A 277 2.44 9.14 18.38
CA ARG A 277 2.70 10.23 17.40
C ARG A 277 3.68 9.81 16.27
N GLY A 278 4.16 8.57 16.29
CA GLY A 278 5.10 7.95 15.35
C GLY A 278 4.48 7.37 14.07
N VAL A 279 3.15 7.23 13.97
CA VAL A 279 2.47 6.69 12.76
C VAL A 279 2.81 7.48 11.49
N ALA A 280 3.14 8.77 11.63
CA ALA A 280 3.56 9.60 10.51
C ALA A 280 4.93 9.18 9.92
N LEU A 281 5.87 8.65 10.71
CA LEU A 281 7.21 8.34 10.22
C LEU A 281 7.27 7.07 9.38
N GLU A 282 6.51 6.04 9.75
CA GLU A 282 6.47 4.78 8.99
C GLU A 282 5.68 4.94 7.68
N GLN A 283 4.55 5.65 7.70
CA GLN A 283 3.78 5.96 6.49
C GLN A 283 4.51 6.94 5.56
N VAL A 284 5.31 7.88 6.10
CA VAL A 284 6.15 8.76 5.29
C VAL A 284 7.14 7.95 4.47
N GLN A 285 7.68 6.82 4.94
CA GLN A 285 8.61 6.01 4.13
C GLN A 285 7.94 5.42 2.88
N ILE A 286 6.68 4.97 2.99
CA ILE A 286 5.90 4.41 1.87
C ILE A 286 5.65 5.46 0.79
N GLY A 287 5.44 6.72 1.17
CA GLY A 287 5.29 7.83 0.22
C GLY A 287 6.63 8.42 -0.25
N LEU A 288 7.65 8.44 0.60
CA LEU A 288 8.95 9.07 0.36
C LEU A 288 9.76 8.31 -0.68
N LEU A 289 9.81 6.98 -0.59
CA LEU A 289 10.59 6.16 -1.52
C LEU A 289 10.13 6.29 -2.98
N PRO A 290 8.82 6.18 -3.32
CA PRO A 290 8.38 6.45 -4.68
C PRO A 290 8.58 7.92 -5.07
N THR A 291 8.40 8.89 -4.15
CA THR A 291 8.70 10.29 -4.47
C THR A 291 10.17 10.50 -4.84
N LEU A 292 11.12 9.94 -4.08
CA LEU A 292 12.55 10.02 -4.37
C LEU A 292 12.91 9.31 -5.68
N LEU A 293 12.34 8.12 -5.93
CA LEU A 293 12.54 7.38 -7.18
C LEU A 293 12.03 8.18 -8.38
N GLY A 294 10.82 8.75 -8.28
CA GLY A 294 10.23 9.57 -9.33
C GLY A 294 11.04 10.83 -9.63
N VAL A 295 11.50 11.54 -8.59
CA VAL A 295 12.40 12.70 -8.73
C VAL A 295 13.72 12.32 -9.37
N THR A 296 14.28 11.16 -9.03
CA THR A 296 15.53 10.64 -9.62
C THR A 296 15.35 10.34 -11.11
N LEU A 297 14.24 9.71 -11.51
CA LEU A 297 13.91 9.46 -12.92
C LEU A 297 13.74 10.77 -13.70
N LEU A 298 13.08 11.77 -13.11
CA LEU A 298 12.96 13.10 -13.71
C LEU A 298 14.33 13.75 -13.91
N GLY A 299 15.21 13.68 -12.91
CA GLY A 299 16.58 14.18 -13.00
C GLY A 299 17.39 13.47 -14.09
N ALA A 300 17.28 12.15 -14.21
CA ALA A 300 17.93 11.36 -15.24
C ALA A 300 17.42 11.71 -16.65
N ALA A 301 16.11 11.93 -16.81
CA ALA A 301 15.53 12.36 -18.08
C ALA A 301 16.05 13.74 -18.52
N ILE A 302 16.19 14.68 -17.58
CA ILE A 302 16.79 16.01 -17.85
C ILE A 302 18.26 15.86 -18.25
N ALA A 303 19.03 15.03 -17.55
CA ALA A 303 20.44 14.80 -17.84
C ALA A 303 20.67 14.10 -19.20
N LEU A 304 19.72 13.26 -19.65
CA LEU A 304 19.74 12.65 -20.99
C LEU A 304 19.38 13.63 -22.11
N PHE A 305 18.83 14.80 -21.76
CA PHE A 305 18.42 15.84 -22.70
C PHE A 305 19.49 16.94 -22.90
N VAL A 306 20.42 17.09 -21.94
CA VAL A 306 21.51 18.08 -21.93
C VAL A 306 22.78 17.46 -22.49
#